data_AF-A0AAV5G5F5-F1
#
_entry.id   AF-A0AAV5G5F5-F1
#
_cell.length_a   1.000
_cell.length_b   1.000
_cell.length_c   1.000
_cell.angle_alpha   90.00
_cell.angle_beta   90.00
_cell.angle_gamma   90.00
#
_symmetry.space_group_name_H-M   'P 1'
#
loop_
_entity.id
_entity.type
_entity.pdbx_description
1 polymer ?
#
loop_
_entity_poly.entity_id
_entity_poly.type
_entity_poly.pdbx_seq_one_letter_code
_entity_poly.pdbx_strand_id
1 'polypeptide(L)'
;MGIATHEFVDKALPAFLLCPDLVANPAEAKSLATIIGSLVVYCHNISRGCSWTGPLVAQKAHLDDCQFFPRPCPAAEQGCEFEGVSSELAKHREADCPFTLVPCPRECDQQVRERRELQIHERVCDAWPCTATPGCPTVTTRKRLPVHEFWCRDQAKELKMLKRVRKSLRDQLEKAKEELAKNLTASQVEAQPGLFRADTVTASDASNTSDDDGENAPALPPATAPHSVTSFKHDSSAKKRASLSASQPSTPSKRAKSVLAMDFEERAESEERAASQAPPSTAPAGIAA
;
A
#
# COMPACT_ATOMS: atom_id res chain seq x y z
N MET A 1 -4.12 -5.53 -35.55
CA MET A 1 -5.54 -5.37 -35.92
C MET A 1 -5.75 -3.88 -36.11
N GLY A 2 -5.95 -3.45 -37.35
CA GLY A 2 -5.98 -2.02 -37.72
C GLY A 2 -7.35 -1.42 -37.48
N ILE A 3 -7.39 -0.28 -36.80
CA ILE A 3 -8.60 0.50 -36.54
C ILE A 3 -8.88 1.30 -37.81
N ALA A 4 -10.01 1.02 -38.46
CA ALA A 4 -10.47 1.78 -39.62
C ALA A 4 -10.90 3.16 -39.16
N THR A 5 -10.11 4.18 -39.53
CA THR A 5 -10.53 5.59 -39.45
C THR A 5 -11.74 5.78 -40.35
N HIS A 6 -12.85 6.24 -39.76
CA HIS A 6 -14.10 6.53 -40.45
C HIS A 6 -13.96 7.85 -41.23
N GLU A 7 -13.14 7.85 -42.30
CA GLU A 7 -13.14 8.89 -43.32
C GLU A 7 -14.34 8.65 -44.26
N PHE A 8 -15.50 9.14 -43.85
CA PHE A 8 -16.70 9.11 -44.67
C PHE A 8 -17.39 10.48 -44.69
N VAL A 9 -16.65 11.51 -45.06
CA VAL A 9 -17.23 12.81 -45.42
C VAL A 9 -16.46 13.33 -46.64
N ASP A 10 -17.19 13.83 -47.63
CA ASP A 10 -16.72 14.40 -48.91
C ASP A 10 -16.68 13.48 -50.15
N LYS A 11 -17.47 12.40 -50.18
CA LYS A 11 -17.99 11.93 -51.47
C LYS A 11 -19.29 12.68 -51.76
N ALA A 12 -19.19 13.64 -52.68
CA ALA A 12 -20.34 14.28 -53.30
C ALA A 12 -21.37 13.21 -53.67
N LEU A 13 -22.54 13.27 -53.04
CA LEU A 13 -23.67 12.43 -53.40
C LEU A 13 -23.93 12.63 -54.90
N PRO A 14 -24.01 11.54 -55.70
CA PRO A 14 -24.28 11.68 -57.12
C PRO A 14 -25.60 12.43 -57.29
N ALA A 15 -25.58 13.46 -58.15
CA ALA A 15 -26.71 14.37 -58.42
C ALA A 15 -28.02 13.68 -58.84
N PHE A 16 -28.00 12.36 -59.03
CA PHE A 16 -29.12 11.51 -59.39
C PHE A 16 -30.12 11.25 -58.25
N LEU A 17 -29.74 11.48 -56.99
CA LEU A 17 -30.61 11.27 -55.82
C LEU A 17 -31.25 12.56 -55.27
N LEU A 18 -30.96 13.70 -55.87
CA LEU A 18 -31.59 14.98 -55.54
C LEU A 18 -32.73 15.22 -56.52
N CYS A 19 -33.94 15.55 -56.01
CA CYS A 19 -35.06 15.95 -56.87
C CYS A 19 -34.58 17.05 -57.85
N PRO A 20 -34.75 16.88 -59.17
CA PRO A 20 -34.31 17.86 -60.17
C PRO A 20 -34.83 19.28 -59.90
N ASP A 21 -36.03 19.38 -59.32
CA ASP A 21 -36.68 20.64 -58.97
C ASP A 21 -35.96 21.41 -57.85
N LEU A 22 -35.30 20.72 -56.90
CA LEU A 22 -34.52 21.37 -55.84
C LEU A 22 -33.20 21.97 -56.35
N VAL A 23 -32.65 21.41 -57.42
CA VAL A 23 -31.42 21.90 -58.06
C VAL A 23 -31.70 23.15 -58.90
N ALA A 24 -32.91 23.30 -59.41
CA ALA A 24 -33.32 24.44 -60.25
C ALA A 24 -33.65 25.72 -59.46
N ASN A 25 -33.98 25.62 -58.17
CA ASN A 25 -34.36 26.79 -57.36
C ASN A 25 -33.59 26.87 -56.01
N PRO A 26 -32.46 27.61 -55.96
CA PRO A 26 -31.64 27.73 -54.76
C PRO A 26 -32.32 28.51 -53.61
N ALA A 27 -33.40 29.25 -53.88
CA ALA A 27 -34.18 29.93 -52.85
C ALA A 27 -35.07 28.93 -52.09
N GLU A 28 -35.67 27.96 -52.78
CA GLU A 28 -36.48 26.90 -52.19
C GLU A 28 -35.64 25.88 -51.41
N ALA A 29 -34.40 25.61 -51.85
CA ALA A 29 -33.46 24.78 -51.09
C ALA A 29 -33.11 25.41 -49.72
N LYS A 30 -32.96 26.73 -49.66
CA LYS A 30 -32.68 27.46 -48.40
C LYS A 30 -33.89 27.45 -47.45
N SER A 31 -35.10 27.60 -47.98
CA SER A 31 -36.32 27.55 -47.16
C SER A 31 -36.52 26.15 -46.58
N LEU A 32 -36.33 25.09 -47.37
CA LEU A 32 -36.38 23.71 -46.90
C LEU A 32 -35.30 23.40 -45.87
N ALA A 33 -34.05 23.82 -46.07
CA ALA A 33 -32.98 23.65 -45.10
C ALA A 33 -33.29 24.34 -43.75
N THR A 34 -33.94 25.51 -43.80
CA THR A 34 -34.40 26.24 -42.60
C THR A 34 -35.49 25.46 -41.87
N ILE A 35 -36.49 24.94 -42.60
CA ILE A 35 -37.58 24.14 -42.03
C ILE A 35 -37.00 22.87 -41.38
N ILE A 36 -36.15 22.13 -42.09
CA ILE A 36 -35.49 20.92 -41.58
C ILE A 36 -34.64 21.22 -40.34
N GLY A 37 -33.86 22.31 -40.37
CA GLY A 37 -33.04 22.74 -39.23
C GLY A 37 -33.84 23.12 -37.99
N SER A 38 -35.09 23.58 -38.17
CA SER A 38 -36.01 23.96 -37.09
C SER A 38 -36.76 22.78 -36.46
N LEU A 39 -36.70 21.60 -37.06
CA LEU A 39 -37.35 20.40 -36.52
C LEU A 39 -36.79 20.08 -35.14
N VAL A 40 -37.71 19.91 -34.18
CA VAL A 40 -37.35 19.51 -32.82
C VAL A 40 -37.01 18.03 -32.82
N VAL A 41 -35.80 17.70 -32.36
CA VAL A 41 -35.27 16.34 -32.29
C VAL A 41 -34.79 16.02 -30.88
N TYR A 42 -34.78 14.73 -30.56
CA TYR A 42 -34.20 14.21 -29.32
C TYR A 42 -32.71 13.89 -29.51
N CYS A 43 -31.95 13.91 -28.42
CA CYS A 43 -30.57 13.43 -28.45
C CYS A 43 -30.50 11.93 -28.79
N HIS A 44 -29.52 11.53 -29.61
CA HIS A 44 -29.27 10.12 -29.92
C HIS A 44 -28.96 9.29 -28.66
N ASN A 45 -28.39 9.92 -27.63
CA ASN A 45 -28.04 9.30 -26.35
C ASN A 45 -29.19 9.32 -25.33
N ILE A 46 -30.45 9.42 -25.78
CA ILE A 46 -31.63 9.35 -24.89
C ILE A 46 -31.70 8.00 -24.15
N SER A 47 -31.28 6.92 -24.79
CA SER A 47 -31.17 5.58 -24.18
C SER A 47 -30.16 5.52 -23.04
N ARG A 48 -29.18 6.45 -23.02
CA ARG A 48 -28.17 6.59 -21.96
C ARG A 48 -28.57 7.60 -20.89
N GLY A 49 -29.72 8.26 -21.03
CA GLY A 49 -30.25 9.21 -20.05
C GLY A 49 -30.18 10.68 -20.46
N CYS A 50 -29.80 11.01 -21.70
CA CYS A 50 -29.82 12.39 -22.16
C CYS A 50 -31.26 12.87 -22.41
N SER A 51 -31.72 13.88 -21.68
CA SER A 51 -33.04 14.51 -21.85
C SER A 51 -33.05 15.69 -22.82
N TRP A 52 -31.93 15.96 -23.51
CA TRP A 52 -31.83 17.11 -24.40
C TRP A 52 -32.79 16.97 -25.60
N THR A 53 -33.52 18.06 -25.84
CA THR A 53 -34.47 18.21 -26.93
C THR A 53 -34.30 19.62 -27.49
N GLY A 54 -34.18 19.75 -28.81
CA GLY A 54 -33.92 21.04 -29.44
C GLY A 54 -33.99 20.97 -30.96
N PRO A 55 -33.79 22.10 -31.65
CA PRO A 55 -33.81 22.12 -33.11
C PRO A 55 -32.63 21.32 -33.68
N LEU A 56 -32.84 20.65 -34.82
CA LEU A 56 -31.84 19.81 -35.48
C LEU A 56 -30.51 20.54 -35.73
N VAL A 57 -30.56 21.84 -36.05
CA VAL A 57 -29.36 22.67 -36.24
C VAL A 57 -28.49 22.75 -34.97
N ALA A 58 -29.09 22.71 -33.77
CA ALA A 58 -28.38 22.75 -32.50
C ALA A 58 -27.92 21.35 -32.02
N GLN A 59 -28.36 20.28 -32.67
CA GLN A 59 -28.05 18.91 -32.26
C GLN A 59 -26.56 18.61 -32.34
N LYS A 60 -25.87 19.08 -33.39
CA LYS A 60 -24.42 18.87 -33.54
C LYS A 60 -23.63 19.52 -32.39
N ALA A 61 -23.93 20.79 -32.10
CA ALA A 61 -23.32 21.50 -30.98
C ALA A 61 -23.61 20.81 -29.64
N HIS A 62 -24.83 20.28 -29.45
CA HIS A 62 -25.15 19.48 -28.28
C HIS A 62 -24.31 18.20 -28.18
N LEU A 63 -24.11 17.45 -29.27
CA LEU A 63 -23.35 16.20 -29.24
C LEU A 63 -21.89 16.41 -28.82
N ASP A 64 -21.29 17.53 -29.21
CA ASP A 64 -19.91 17.90 -28.83
C ASP A 64 -19.76 18.10 -27.32
N ASP A 65 -20.81 18.59 -26.64
CA ASP A 65 -20.85 18.85 -25.18
C ASP A 65 -21.71 17.83 -24.40
N CYS A 66 -22.24 16.80 -25.07
CA CYS A 66 -23.16 15.85 -24.46
C CYS A 66 -22.41 14.96 -23.46
N GLN A 67 -22.77 15.03 -22.18
CA GLN A 67 -22.16 14.22 -21.11
C GLN A 67 -22.32 12.70 -21.34
N PHE A 68 -23.39 12.32 -22.03
CA PHE A 68 -23.75 10.94 -22.37
C PHE A 68 -23.14 10.46 -23.69
N PHE A 69 -22.34 11.30 -24.36
CA PHE A 69 -21.59 10.89 -25.53
C PHE A 69 -20.45 9.95 -25.11
N PRO A 70 -20.36 8.73 -25.67
CA PRO A 70 -19.27 7.82 -25.37
C PRO A 70 -17.95 8.40 -25.88
N ARG A 71 -16.93 8.42 -25.03
CA ARG A 71 -15.57 8.82 -25.38
C ARG A 71 -14.58 7.71 -25.04
N PRO A 72 -13.48 7.61 -25.79
CA PRO A 72 -12.40 6.71 -25.41
C PRO A 72 -11.70 7.19 -24.14
N CYS A 73 -11.13 6.26 -23.39
CA CYS A 73 -10.29 6.55 -22.25
C CYS A 73 -9.09 7.43 -22.68
N PRO A 74 -8.66 8.43 -21.88
CA PRO A 74 -7.46 9.21 -22.19
C PRO A 74 -6.19 8.35 -22.33
N ALA A 75 -6.16 7.18 -21.69
CA ALA A 75 -5.10 6.18 -21.84
C ALA A 75 -5.25 5.31 -23.10
N ALA A 76 -6.15 5.65 -24.02
CA ALA A 76 -6.30 4.95 -25.29
C ALA A 76 -5.01 5.03 -26.13
N GLU A 77 -4.28 6.14 -26.05
CA GLU A 77 -2.95 6.29 -26.66
C GLU A 77 -1.92 5.28 -26.13
N GLN A 78 -2.11 4.81 -24.89
CA GLN A 78 -1.24 3.83 -24.24
C GLN A 78 -1.72 2.38 -24.45
N GLY A 79 -2.88 2.20 -25.09
CA GLY A 79 -3.48 0.88 -25.38
C GLY A 79 -4.68 0.52 -24.52
N CYS A 80 -5.35 1.48 -23.88
CA CYS A 80 -6.64 1.24 -23.22
C CYS A 80 -7.78 1.24 -24.24
N GLU A 81 -8.50 0.13 -24.38
CA GLU A 81 -9.60 -0.01 -25.34
C GLU A 81 -10.99 0.36 -24.75
N PHE A 82 -11.03 0.95 -23.55
CA PHE A 82 -12.29 1.29 -22.90
C PHE A 82 -12.91 2.56 -23.49
N GLU A 83 -14.19 2.46 -23.86
CA GLU A 83 -15.02 3.58 -24.29
C GLU A 83 -16.31 3.62 -23.46
N GLY A 84 -16.71 4.79 -22.99
CA GLY A 84 -17.88 4.92 -22.13
C GLY A 84 -18.34 6.36 -21.98
N VAL A 85 -19.47 6.57 -21.31
CA VAL A 85 -19.91 7.94 -20.96
C VAL A 85 -19.01 8.53 -19.87
N SER A 86 -19.10 9.84 -19.64
CA SER A 86 -18.22 10.53 -18.68
C SER A 86 -18.21 9.91 -17.28
N SER A 87 -19.35 9.43 -16.78
CA SER A 87 -19.47 8.78 -15.47
C SER A 87 -18.86 7.38 -15.44
N GLU A 88 -18.98 6.61 -16.51
CA GLU A 88 -18.37 5.28 -16.66
C GLU A 88 -16.85 5.40 -16.82
N LEU A 89 -16.38 6.37 -17.60
CA LEU A 89 -14.96 6.69 -17.76
C LEU A 89 -14.30 7.07 -16.44
N ALA A 90 -14.97 7.87 -15.61
CA ALA A 90 -14.48 8.23 -14.28
C ALA A 90 -14.29 6.98 -13.40
N LYS A 91 -15.31 6.12 -13.34
CA LYS A 91 -15.26 4.85 -12.60
C LYS A 91 -14.16 3.92 -13.12
N HIS A 92 -14.08 3.75 -14.43
CA HIS A 92 -13.04 2.97 -15.08
C HIS A 92 -11.66 3.50 -14.73
N ARG A 93 -11.43 4.83 -14.80
CA ARG A 93 -10.13 5.42 -14.49
C ARG A 93 -9.71 5.16 -13.04
N GLU A 94 -10.65 5.22 -12.10
CA GLU A 94 -10.38 5.00 -10.68
C GLU A 94 -10.13 3.53 -10.36
N ALA A 95 -10.96 2.61 -10.88
CA ALA A 95 -10.97 1.21 -10.47
C ALA A 95 -10.18 0.28 -11.42
N ASP A 96 -10.36 0.45 -12.73
CA ASP A 96 -10.10 -0.63 -13.70
C ASP A 96 -8.98 -0.30 -14.70
N CYS A 97 -8.72 0.98 -14.96
CA CYS A 97 -7.78 1.39 -16.00
C CYS A 97 -6.36 0.90 -15.66
N PRO A 98 -5.75 0.07 -16.51
CA PRO A 98 -4.44 -0.53 -16.24
C PRO A 98 -3.30 0.49 -16.27
N PHE A 99 -3.51 1.62 -16.94
CA PHE A 99 -2.52 2.70 -17.08
C PHE A 99 -2.71 3.83 -16.08
N THR A 100 -3.74 3.76 -15.22
CA THR A 100 -3.88 4.74 -14.15
C THR A 100 -2.70 4.63 -13.20
N LEU A 101 -2.10 5.78 -12.90
CA LEU A 101 -1.08 5.91 -11.89
C LEU A 101 -1.70 5.74 -10.50
N VAL A 102 -1.29 4.69 -9.80
CA VAL A 102 -1.74 4.36 -8.45
C VAL A 102 -0.55 4.35 -7.50
N PRO A 103 -0.74 4.78 -6.24
CA PRO A 103 0.31 4.68 -5.26
C PRO A 103 0.53 3.24 -4.81
N CYS A 104 1.75 2.95 -4.37
CA CYS A 104 2.04 1.66 -3.76
C CYS A 104 1.17 1.48 -2.49
N PRO A 105 0.43 0.37 -2.35
CA PRO A 105 -0.38 0.11 -1.15
C PRO A 105 0.39 0.05 0.17
N ARG A 106 1.73 -0.05 0.10
CA ARG A 106 2.64 -0.10 1.24
C ARG A 106 3.44 1.20 1.40
N GLU A 107 3.11 2.23 0.63
CA GLU A 107 3.72 3.57 0.72
C GLU A 107 5.26 3.56 0.62
N CYS A 108 5.82 2.73 -0.27
CA CYS A 108 7.26 2.75 -0.53
C CYS A 108 7.71 4.07 -1.20
N ASP A 109 9.01 4.37 -1.17
CA ASP A 109 9.60 5.59 -1.76
C ASP A 109 9.30 5.75 -3.28
N GLN A 110 9.01 4.65 -3.98
CA GLN A 110 8.55 4.66 -5.37
C GLN A 110 7.03 4.82 -5.46
N GLN A 111 6.55 5.96 -4.95
CA GLN A 111 5.15 6.20 -4.61
C GLN A 111 4.15 6.19 -5.76
N VAL A 112 4.55 6.17 -7.03
CA VAL A 112 3.60 6.29 -8.16
C VAL A 112 4.01 5.35 -9.30
N ARG A 113 3.11 4.42 -9.67
CA ARG A 113 3.30 3.44 -10.75
C ARG A 113 2.00 3.20 -11.49
N GLU A 114 2.07 2.72 -12.73
CA GLU A 114 0.86 2.25 -13.44
C GLU A 114 0.26 1.02 -12.73
N ARG A 115 -1.07 0.93 -12.69
CA ARG A 115 -1.79 -0.20 -12.07
C ARG A 115 -1.32 -1.55 -12.60
N ARG A 116 -1.02 -1.66 -13.90
CA ARG A 116 -0.49 -2.89 -14.52
C ARG A 116 0.90 -3.29 -14.02
N GLU A 117 1.74 -2.31 -13.69
CA GLU A 117 3.09 -2.53 -13.19
C GLU A 117 3.12 -2.87 -11.71
N LEU A 118 2.02 -2.64 -10.99
CA LEU A 118 1.94 -2.85 -9.55
C LEU A 118 2.25 -4.31 -9.17
N GLN A 119 1.80 -5.28 -9.96
CA GLN A 119 2.11 -6.71 -9.74
C GLN A 119 3.61 -7.03 -9.83
N ILE A 120 4.33 -6.34 -10.72
CA ILE A 120 5.78 -6.50 -10.88
C ILE A 120 6.48 -5.81 -9.70
N HIS A 121 6.03 -4.60 -9.37
CA HIS A 121 6.52 -3.86 -8.21
C HIS A 121 6.42 -4.67 -6.92
N GLU A 122 5.32 -5.39 -6.67
CA GLU A 122 5.16 -6.21 -5.46
C GLU A 122 6.27 -7.26 -5.24
N ARG A 123 6.94 -7.69 -6.31
CA ARG A 123 8.05 -8.66 -6.23
C ARG A 123 9.37 -8.01 -5.80
N VAL A 124 9.53 -6.72 -6.06
CA VAL A 124 10.75 -5.94 -5.79
C VAL A 124 10.57 -4.88 -4.70
N CYS A 125 9.33 -4.64 -4.27
CA CYS A 125 8.98 -3.73 -3.19
C CYS A 125 9.78 -4.08 -1.93
N ASP A 126 10.35 -3.05 -1.32
CA ASP A 126 11.18 -3.04 -0.12
C ASP A 126 10.41 -2.58 1.14
N ALA A 127 9.16 -2.16 0.98
CA ALA A 127 8.28 -1.76 2.06
C ALA A 127 7.43 -2.94 2.62
N TRP A 128 7.98 -4.15 2.73
CA TRP A 128 7.27 -5.26 3.39
C TRP A 128 7.49 -5.23 4.90
N PRO A 129 6.44 -4.99 5.71
CA PRO A 129 6.55 -4.94 7.16
C PRO A 129 6.66 -6.35 7.75
N CYS A 130 7.40 -6.47 8.85
CA CYS A 130 7.45 -7.68 9.65
C CYS A 130 6.10 -7.97 10.31
N THR A 131 5.55 -9.17 10.09
CA THR A 131 4.28 -9.61 10.72
C THR A 131 4.49 -10.53 11.93
N ALA A 132 5.73 -10.99 12.15
CA ALA A 132 6.05 -11.99 13.16
C ALA A 132 5.92 -11.48 14.61
N THR A 133 6.23 -10.20 14.85
CA THR A 133 6.15 -9.60 16.18
C THR A 133 5.44 -8.25 16.09
N PRO A 134 4.35 -8.02 16.87
CA PRO A 134 3.64 -6.75 16.87
C PRO A 134 4.57 -5.62 17.32
N GLY A 135 4.61 -4.53 16.53
CA GLY A 135 5.46 -3.37 16.81
C GLY A 135 6.91 -3.47 16.34
N CYS A 136 7.28 -4.49 15.56
CA CYS A 136 8.58 -4.51 14.90
C CYS A 136 8.61 -3.45 13.78
N PRO A 137 9.52 -2.45 13.81
CA PRO A 137 9.58 -1.37 12.81
C PRO A 137 10.30 -1.81 11.51
N THR A 138 10.70 -3.08 11.41
CA THR A 138 11.52 -3.55 10.29
C THR A 138 10.68 -3.70 9.03
N VAL A 139 11.06 -2.94 8.00
CA VAL A 139 10.57 -3.07 6.63
C VAL A 139 11.68 -3.63 5.74
N THR A 140 11.37 -4.61 4.90
CA THR A 140 12.36 -5.25 4.02
C THR A 140 11.75 -5.67 2.68
N THR A 141 12.57 -6.22 1.78
CA THR A 141 12.08 -6.84 0.55
C THR A 141 11.38 -8.18 0.80
N ARG A 142 10.41 -8.52 -0.05
CA ARG A 142 9.66 -9.78 0.02
C ARG A 142 10.54 -11.03 0.12
N LYS A 143 11.72 -11.02 -0.51
CA LYS A 143 12.68 -12.13 -0.47
C LYS A 143 13.37 -12.30 0.89
N ARG A 144 13.62 -11.20 1.61
CA ARG A 144 14.33 -11.20 2.90
C ARG A 144 13.37 -11.30 4.09
N LEU A 145 12.11 -10.94 3.89
CA LEU A 145 11.08 -10.97 4.93
C LEU A 145 10.98 -12.33 5.66
N PRO A 146 10.95 -13.50 4.99
CA PRO A 146 10.83 -14.79 5.69
C PRO A 146 12.01 -15.08 6.61
N VAL A 147 13.21 -14.70 6.18
CA VAL A 147 14.44 -14.85 6.98
C VAL A 147 14.36 -13.94 8.20
N HIS A 148 13.97 -12.68 8.02
CA HIS A 148 13.79 -11.75 9.14
C HIS A 148 12.71 -12.25 10.12
N GLU A 149 11.55 -12.69 9.64
CA GLU A 149 10.44 -13.15 10.49
C GLU A 149 10.80 -14.38 11.33
N PHE A 150 11.64 -15.26 10.81
CA PHE A 150 12.18 -16.38 11.57
C PHE A 150 13.03 -15.88 12.75
N TRP A 151 14.05 -15.06 12.48
CA TRP A 151 14.94 -14.53 13.52
C TRP A 151 14.24 -13.58 14.48
N CYS A 152 13.33 -12.74 13.99
CA CYS A 152 12.56 -11.79 14.80
C CYS A 152 11.72 -12.53 15.84
N ARG A 153 11.06 -13.63 15.45
CA ARG A 153 10.26 -14.45 16.36
C ARG A 153 11.11 -15.14 17.41
N ASP A 154 12.26 -15.65 17.02
CA ASP A 154 13.19 -16.32 17.92
C ASP A 154 13.75 -15.33 18.96
N GLN A 155 14.25 -14.18 18.49
CA GLN A 155 14.70 -13.08 19.34
C GLN A 155 13.61 -12.55 20.27
N ALA A 156 12.37 -12.44 19.79
CA ALA A 156 11.24 -12.02 20.64
C ALA A 156 10.98 -13.00 21.79
N LYS A 157 11.13 -14.31 21.56
CA LYS A 157 11.02 -15.32 22.63
C LYS A 157 12.17 -15.19 23.63
N GLU A 158 13.40 -15.05 23.15
CA GLU A 158 14.57 -14.87 23.98
C GLU A 158 14.47 -13.62 24.85
N LEU A 159 14.09 -12.47 24.27
CA LEU A 159 13.81 -11.23 24.99
C LEU A 159 12.72 -11.41 26.05
N LYS A 160 11.66 -12.18 25.76
CA LYS A 160 10.60 -12.47 26.73
C LYS A 160 11.12 -13.33 27.89
N MET A 161 12.01 -14.29 27.63
CA MET A 161 12.64 -15.12 28.67
C MET A 161 13.60 -14.30 29.52
N LEU A 162 14.50 -13.52 28.90
CA LEU A 162 15.43 -12.63 29.59
C LEU A 162 14.70 -11.61 30.46
N LYS A 163 13.56 -11.07 30.01
CA LYS A 163 12.72 -10.17 30.82
C LYS A 163 12.20 -10.86 32.09
N ARG A 164 11.84 -12.15 32.05
CA ARG A 164 11.41 -12.92 33.23
C ARG A 164 12.57 -13.22 34.16
N VAL A 165 13.72 -13.65 33.62
CA VAL A 165 14.93 -13.92 34.41
C VAL A 165 15.39 -12.67 35.15
N ARG A 166 15.46 -11.53 34.45
CA ARG A 166 15.79 -10.22 35.05
C ARG A 166 14.83 -9.87 36.19
N LYS A 167 13.53 -10.13 36.03
CA LYS A 167 12.55 -9.90 37.11
C LYS A 167 12.84 -10.81 38.31
N SER A 168 13.01 -12.11 38.08
CA SER A 168 13.32 -13.08 39.14
C SER A 168 14.60 -12.75 39.89
N LEU A 169 15.67 -12.33 39.19
CA LEU A 169 16.93 -11.95 39.82
C LEU A 169 16.77 -10.69 40.67
N ARG A 170 15.98 -9.71 40.22
CA ARG A 170 15.66 -8.52 41.01
C ARG A 170 14.92 -8.89 42.30
N ASP A 171 13.92 -9.76 42.19
CA ASP A 171 13.13 -10.21 43.34
C ASP A 171 14.01 -11.00 44.35
N GLN A 172 14.95 -11.83 43.84
CA GLN A 172 15.93 -12.53 44.69
C GLN A 172 16.90 -11.57 45.38
N LEU A 173 17.32 -10.50 44.69
CA LEU A 173 18.24 -9.50 45.24
C LEU A 173 17.58 -8.75 46.41
N GLU A 174 16.32 -8.33 46.24
CA GLU A 174 15.56 -7.70 47.33
C GLU A 174 15.36 -8.65 48.51
N LYS A 175 15.00 -9.91 48.26
CA LYS A 175 14.87 -10.90 49.32
C LYS A 175 16.19 -11.15 50.08
N ALA A 176 17.31 -11.24 49.36
CA ALA A 176 18.62 -11.42 49.98
C ALA A 176 19.05 -10.20 50.81
N LYS A 177 18.71 -8.98 50.35
CA LYS A 177 18.92 -7.75 51.14
C LYS A 177 18.10 -7.77 52.44
N GLU A 178 16.84 -8.18 52.36
CA GLU A 178 15.98 -8.30 53.55
C GLU A 178 16.52 -9.34 54.54
N GLU A 179 16.95 -10.50 54.05
CA GLU A 179 17.56 -11.55 54.88
C GLU A 179 18.85 -11.06 55.55
N LEU A 180 19.72 -10.36 54.80
CA LEU A 180 20.93 -9.75 55.34
C LEU A 180 20.61 -8.69 56.41
N ALA A 181 19.62 -7.82 56.17
CA ALA A 181 19.19 -6.82 57.14
C ALA A 181 18.68 -7.46 58.44
N LYS A 182 17.86 -8.51 58.33
CA LYS A 182 17.37 -9.29 59.49
C LYS A 182 18.54 -9.90 60.27
N ASN A 183 19.50 -10.52 59.58
CA ASN A 183 20.66 -11.15 60.22
C ASN A 183 21.59 -10.13 60.89
N LEU A 184 21.80 -8.95 60.28
CA LEU A 184 22.53 -7.84 60.90
C LEU A 184 21.87 -7.38 62.20
N THR A 185 20.55 -7.20 62.20
CA THR A 185 19.80 -6.83 63.41
C THR A 185 19.82 -7.93 64.48
N ALA A 186 19.83 -9.20 64.09
CA ALA A 186 19.90 -10.33 65.03
C ALA A 186 21.27 -10.47 65.70
N SER A 187 22.38 -10.36 64.95
CA SER A 187 23.73 -10.37 65.55
C SER A 187 24.00 -9.16 66.45
N GLN A 188 23.30 -8.04 66.25
CA GLN A 188 23.43 -6.85 67.10
C GLN A 188 22.74 -7.03 68.48
N VAL A 189 21.86 -8.04 68.63
CA VAL A 189 21.16 -8.38 69.89
C VAL A 189 21.93 -9.44 70.71
N GLU A 190 22.81 -10.23 70.09
CA GLU A 190 23.64 -11.25 70.79
C GLU A 190 24.97 -10.71 71.35
N ALA A 191 25.33 -9.46 71.09
CA ALA A 191 26.40 -8.79 71.82
C ALA A 191 25.92 -8.47 73.25
N GLN A 192 26.24 -9.33 74.22
CA GLN A 192 25.88 -9.09 75.62
C GLN A 192 26.41 -7.74 76.15
N PRO A 193 25.60 -7.01 76.94
CA PRO A 193 25.99 -5.77 77.57
C PRO A 193 26.84 -6.05 78.82
N GLY A 194 28.13 -5.78 78.71
CA GLY A 194 29.07 -5.86 79.83
C GLY A 194 30.07 -4.70 79.79
N LEU A 195 29.77 -3.67 80.58
CA LEU A 195 30.60 -2.50 80.91
C LEU A 195 30.84 -1.46 79.80
N PHE A 196 30.06 -0.37 79.84
CA PHE A 196 30.60 0.89 80.38
C PHE A 196 29.47 1.83 80.83
N ARG A 197 29.68 2.46 81.99
CA ARG A 197 28.78 3.45 82.59
C ARG A 197 28.70 4.69 81.72
N ALA A 198 27.51 5.28 81.76
CA ALA A 198 27.15 6.57 81.19
C ALA A 198 28.06 7.71 81.66
N ASP A 199 28.33 8.65 80.75
CA ASP A 199 28.17 10.06 81.04
C ASP A 199 27.36 10.72 79.92
N THR A 200 26.33 11.42 80.36
CA THR A 200 25.36 12.19 79.59
C THR A 200 25.94 13.51 79.11
N VAL A 201 25.75 13.87 77.83
CA VAL A 201 25.50 15.26 77.43
C VAL A 201 24.43 15.29 76.34
N THR A 202 23.48 16.18 76.55
CA THR A 202 22.23 16.40 75.82
C THR A 202 22.38 17.25 74.56
N ALA A 203 21.68 16.82 73.51
CA ALA A 203 20.75 17.55 72.63
C ALA A 203 21.20 18.67 71.66
N SER A 204 20.51 18.61 70.50
CA SER A 204 20.25 19.64 69.45
C SER A 204 21.29 19.71 68.32
N ASP A 205 20.96 19.74 67.02
CA ASP A 205 19.71 20.10 66.34
C ASP A 205 19.72 19.63 64.87
N ALA A 206 18.56 19.73 64.22
CA ALA A 206 18.16 19.47 62.83
C ALA A 206 19.25 19.54 61.71
N SER A 207 19.17 18.76 60.63
CA SER A 207 18.25 19.06 59.52
C SER A 207 18.13 17.95 58.48
N ASN A 208 16.89 17.81 58.03
CA ASN A 208 16.35 17.03 56.93
C ASN A 208 16.93 17.47 55.57
N THR A 209 17.37 16.53 54.72
CA THR A 209 17.44 16.75 53.26
C THR A 209 16.94 15.50 52.55
N SER A 210 15.83 15.71 51.84
CA SER A 210 15.21 14.83 50.88
C SER A 210 15.71 15.23 49.49
N ASP A 211 16.29 14.30 48.74
CA ASP A 211 16.54 14.48 47.31
C ASP A 211 15.55 13.61 46.53
N ASP A 212 14.56 14.31 45.98
CA ASP A 212 13.59 13.92 44.97
C ASP A 212 14.15 14.42 43.63
N ASP A 213 14.37 13.53 42.66
CA ASP A 213 14.64 13.92 41.27
C ASP A 213 13.78 13.08 40.32
N GLY A 214 12.53 13.52 40.19
CA GLY A 214 11.76 13.36 38.96
C GLY A 214 11.95 14.57 38.06
N GLU A 215 12.80 14.47 37.02
CA GLU A 215 12.83 15.46 35.94
C GLU A 215 11.78 15.13 34.87
N ASN A 216 10.72 15.92 34.96
CA ASN A 216 9.75 16.21 33.90
C ASN A 216 10.39 17.18 32.88
N ALA A 217 10.07 16.96 31.62
CA ALA A 217 10.56 17.68 30.45
C ALA A 217 10.27 19.20 30.48
N PRO A 218 11.15 20.03 29.90
CA PRO A 218 10.78 21.40 29.54
C PRO A 218 10.15 21.47 28.15
N ALA A 219 8.98 22.12 28.12
CA ALA A 219 8.31 22.57 26.92
C ALA A 219 9.12 23.66 26.19
N LEU A 220 9.18 23.56 24.86
CA LEU A 220 9.71 24.56 23.95
C LEU A 220 8.71 25.72 23.76
N PRO A 221 9.17 26.99 23.73
CA PRO A 221 8.39 28.10 23.18
C PRO A 221 8.64 28.30 21.66
N PRO A 222 7.82 29.10 20.95
CA PRO A 222 7.58 28.96 19.52
C PRO A 222 8.44 29.85 18.60
N ALA A 223 8.63 29.31 17.39
CA ALA A 223 8.74 29.93 16.06
C ALA A 223 9.57 31.22 15.85
N THR A 224 10.54 31.13 14.93
CA THR A 224 10.77 32.13 13.85
C THR A 224 11.76 31.58 12.81
N ALA A 225 11.31 31.43 11.56
CA ALA A 225 12.12 31.55 10.34
C ALA A 225 12.33 33.07 10.05
N PRO A 226 13.17 33.53 9.09
CA PRO A 226 13.83 32.83 7.98
C PRO A 226 15.34 33.17 7.82
N HIS A 227 16.01 32.55 6.84
CA HIS A 227 16.78 33.21 5.76
C HIS A 227 17.81 32.27 5.11
N SER A 228 17.69 32.18 3.79
CA SER A 228 18.58 31.58 2.80
C SER A 228 19.99 32.19 2.84
N VAL A 229 21.05 31.41 2.53
CA VAL A 229 21.90 31.58 1.33
C VAL A 229 23.08 30.58 1.27
N THR A 230 23.26 30.04 0.05
CA THR A 230 24.51 29.73 -0.67
C THR A 230 25.47 28.60 -0.23
N SER A 231 25.54 27.61 -1.14
CA SER A 231 26.75 27.12 -1.82
C SER A 231 27.93 26.61 -1.00
N PHE A 232 28.15 25.30 -1.03
CA PHE A 232 29.50 24.76 -1.28
C PHE A 232 29.44 23.49 -2.14
N LYS A 233 30.07 23.58 -3.31
CA LYS A 233 30.38 22.48 -4.22
C LYS A 233 31.50 21.63 -3.61
N HIS A 234 31.43 20.31 -3.76
CA HIS A 234 32.64 19.50 -3.92
C HIS A 234 32.41 18.44 -4.99
N ASP A 235 33.07 18.67 -6.12
CA ASP A 235 33.41 17.72 -7.16
C ASP A 235 34.81 17.16 -6.82
N SER A 236 35.02 15.84 -6.93
CA SER A 236 36.21 15.21 -7.54
C SER A 236 36.38 13.74 -7.12
N SER A 237 36.10 12.87 -8.09
CA SER A 237 36.98 11.84 -8.66
C SER A 237 37.98 11.03 -7.79
N ALA A 238 37.75 9.71 -7.86
CA ALA A 238 38.67 8.67 -8.34
C ALA A 238 39.81 8.08 -7.45
N LYS A 239 39.85 6.73 -7.54
CA LYS A 239 41.03 5.83 -7.57
C LYS A 239 41.74 5.51 -6.23
N LYS A 240 41.62 4.25 -5.78
CA LYS A 240 42.71 3.23 -5.83
C LYS A 240 42.33 1.87 -5.21
N ARG A 241 42.93 0.83 -5.81
CA ARG A 241 42.98 -0.58 -5.42
C ARG A 241 43.82 -0.85 -4.16
N ALA A 242 43.46 -1.91 -3.42
CA ALA A 242 44.30 -2.95 -2.80
C ALA A 242 43.33 -3.87 -2.01
N SER A 243 43.05 -5.15 -2.29
CA SER A 243 43.83 -6.42 -2.25
C SER A 243 44.51 -6.77 -0.91
N LEU A 244 44.20 -7.99 -0.42
CA LEU A 244 44.73 -8.78 0.73
C LEU A 244 44.00 -8.55 2.06
N SER A 245 43.62 -9.54 2.89
CA SER A 245 43.88 -10.99 2.98
C SER A 245 42.83 -11.64 3.92
N ALA A 246 42.25 -12.78 3.54
CA ALA A 246 42.40 -14.10 4.17
C ALA A 246 42.28 -14.19 5.71
N SER A 247 41.22 -14.86 6.18
CA SER A 247 41.22 -15.71 7.39
C SER A 247 39.98 -16.62 7.39
N GLN A 248 40.18 -17.92 7.15
CA GLN A 248 39.35 -19.01 7.68
C GLN A 248 39.94 -19.43 9.05
N PRO A 249 39.23 -20.09 9.99
CA PRO A 249 38.75 -21.49 9.92
C PRO A 249 37.35 -21.65 10.59
N SER A 250 36.64 -22.76 10.74
CA SER A 250 36.87 -24.21 10.73
C SER A 250 35.51 -24.93 10.65
N THR A 251 35.44 -26.08 10.00
CA THR A 251 34.32 -27.05 10.10
C THR A 251 34.19 -27.61 11.54
N PRO A 252 33.04 -28.22 11.94
CA PRO A 252 32.98 -29.67 11.82
C PRO A 252 31.58 -30.30 11.56
N SER A 253 31.67 -31.54 11.05
CA SER A 253 30.87 -32.71 11.39
C SER A 253 29.54 -33.01 10.68
N LYS A 254 29.62 -34.09 9.89
CA LYS A 254 28.52 -34.91 9.38
C LYS A 254 27.88 -35.71 10.52
N ARG A 255 26.59 -35.53 10.82
CA ARG A 255 25.67 -36.62 11.24
C ARG A 255 24.22 -36.15 11.29
N ALA A 256 23.32 -37.08 10.95
CA ALA A 256 21.84 -37.03 10.90
C ALA A 256 21.28 -36.50 9.56
N LYS A 257 21.07 -37.36 8.54
CA LYS A 257 19.90 -38.24 8.34
C LYS A 257 18.59 -37.42 8.29
N SER A 258 18.03 -37.23 7.10
CA SER A 258 17.05 -38.16 6.50
C SER A 258 15.78 -38.20 7.34
N VAL A 259 14.83 -37.35 6.94
CA VAL A 259 13.35 -37.45 6.91
C VAL A 259 12.91 -36.04 6.46
N LEU A 260 12.01 -35.90 5.48
CA LEU A 260 11.38 -34.67 4.91
C LEU A 260 11.51 -34.51 3.39
N ALA A 261 11.57 -35.61 2.63
CA ALA A 261 11.47 -35.57 1.17
C ALA A 261 10.34 -36.47 0.62
N MET A 262 9.23 -36.65 1.36
CA MET A 262 8.11 -37.49 0.88
C MET A 262 6.71 -36.85 0.98
N ASP A 263 6.55 -35.60 1.43
CA ASP A 263 5.21 -35.03 1.69
C ASP A 263 4.70 -34.03 0.63
N PHE A 264 5.34 -33.90 -0.54
CA PHE A 264 4.93 -32.91 -1.55
C PHE A 264 4.33 -33.49 -2.85
N GLU A 265 4.51 -34.78 -3.14
CA GLU A 265 3.94 -35.40 -4.34
C GLU A 265 2.52 -35.99 -4.13
N GLU A 266 2.13 -36.34 -2.90
CA GLU A 266 0.84 -36.98 -2.63
C GLU A 266 -0.37 -36.02 -2.68
N ARG A 267 -0.13 -34.69 -2.69
CA ARG A 267 -1.21 -33.70 -2.74
C ARG A 267 -1.69 -33.40 -4.16
N ALA A 268 -0.85 -33.60 -5.18
CA ALA A 268 -1.19 -33.35 -6.58
C ALA A 268 -2.13 -34.43 -7.16
N GLU A 269 -2.01 -35.69 -6.73
CA GLU A 269 -2.87 -36.78 -7.22
C GLU A 269 -4.29 -36.78 -6.60
N SER A 270 -4.48 -36.05 -5.49
CA SER A 270 -5.78 -35.98 -4.80
C SER A 270 -6.78 -35.01 -5.43
N GLU A 271 -6.30 -33.97 -6.14
CA GLU A 271 -7.16 -32.99 -6.82
C GLU A 271 -7.66 -33.47 -8.19
N GLU A 272 -6.92 -34.36 -8.87
CA GLU A 272 -7.34 -34.90 -10.18
C GLU A 272 -8.49 -35.91 -10.08
N ARG A 273 -8.63 -36.63 -8.95
CA ARG A 273 -9.74 -37.57 -8.70
C ARG A 273 -11.07 -36.90 -8.34
N ALA A 274 -11.07 -35.63 -7.95
CA ALA A 274 -12.29 -34.91 -7.60
C ALA A 274 -13.02 -34.34 -8.84
N ALA A 275 -12.32 -34.19 -9.97
CA ALA A 275 -12.90 -33.63 -11.20
C ALA A 275 -13.68 -34.64 -12.07
N SER A 276 -13.58 -35.95 -11.78
CA SER A 276 -14.17 -37.01 -12.62
C SER A 276 -15.51 -37.56 -12.13
N GLN A 277 -16.15 -36.95 -11.12
CA GLN A 277 -17.44 -37.43 -10.55
C GLN A 277 -18.55 -36.36 -10.55
N ALA A 278 -18.61 -35.50 -11.57
CA ALA A 278 -19.79 -34.65 -11.78
C ALA A 278 -20.90 -35.46 -12.51
N PRO A 279 -22.11 -35.59 -11.96
CA PRO A 279 -23.24 -36.23 -12.65
C PRO A 279 -23.82 -35.31 -13.75
N PRO A 280 -24.37 -35.88 -14.85
CA PRO A 280 -24.92 -35.11 -15.95
C PRO A 280 -26.20 -34.37 -15.54
N SER A 281 -26.22 -33.07 -15.86
CA SER A 281 -27.35 -32.14 -15.69
C SER A 281 -28.52 -32.51 -16.60
N THR A 282 -29.68 -32.76 -16.00
CA THR A 282 -30.97 -32.96 -16.66
C THR A 282 -31.53 -31.62 -17.15
N ALA A 283 -31.79 -31.53 -18.45
CA ALA A 283 -32.48 -30.42 -19.10
C ALA A 283 -34.01 -30.44 -18.80
N PRO A 284 -34.67 -29.30 -18.61
CA PRO A 284 -36.13 -29.25 -18.55
C PRO A 284 -36.77 -29.26 -19.94
N ALA A 285 -37.80 -30.10 -20.05
CA ALA A 285 -38.66 -30.30 -21.21
C ALA A 285 -39.48 -29.05 -21.57
N GLY A 286 -39.75 -28.92 -22.87
CA GLY A 286 -40.47 -27.81 -23.47
C GLY A 286 -41.93 -27.70 -23.06
N ILE A 287 -42.41 -26.45 -23.10
CA ILE A 287 -43.81 -26.07 -23.04
C ILE A 287 -44.28 -25.97 -24.49
N ALA A 288 -45.27 -26.79 -24.84
CA ALA A 288 -46.11 -26.63 -26.01
C ALA A 288 -47.57 -26.79 -25.58
N ALA A 289 -48.40 -25.86 -26.07
CA ALA A 289 -49.86 -25.68 -25.96
C ALA A 289 -50.28 -24.49 -25.10
#